data_AF-C4FKB0-F1
#
_entry.id   AF-C4FKB0-F1
#
_cell.length_a   1.000
_cell.length_b   1.000
_cell.length_c   1.000
_cell.angle_alpha   90.00
_cell.angle_beta   90.00
_cell.angle_gamma   90.00
#
_symmetry.space_group_name_H-M   'P 1'
#
loop_
_entity.id
_entity.type
_entity.pdbx_description
1 polymer ?
#
loop_
_entity_poly.entity_id
_entity_poly.type
_entity_poly.pdbx_seq_one_letter_code
_entity_poly.pdbx_strand_id
1 'polypeptide(L)' 'MKTETEAVLLRIHIGEADRYQGKPLYKKIVEILRENHIAGATVLRGILGFGKSSRIHAASILDLSEDLPIIVEVVE' A
#
# COMPACT_ATOMS: atom_id res chain seq x y z
N MET A 1 -12.05 1.12 -31.57
CA MET A 1 -10.58 1.29 -31.59
C MET A 1 -10.11 1.32 -30.16
N LYS A 2 -9.30 0.34 -29.71
CA LYS A 2 -8.60 0.45 -28.43
C LYS A 2 -7.36 1.29 -28.72
N THR A 3 -7.38 2.56 -28.36
CA THR A 3 -6.15 3.33 -28.22
C THR A 3 -5.39 2.72 -27.06
N GLU A 4 -4.30 2.00 -27.36
CA GLU A 4 -3.30 1.66 -26.34
C GLU A 4 -2.69 2.98 -25.89
N THR A 5 -3.20 3.51 -24.78
CA THR A 5 -2.57 4.60 -24.04
C THR A 5 -1.49 4.00 -23.18
N GLU A 6 -0.26 4.49 -23.30
CA GLU A 6 0.79 4.18 -22.33
C GLU A 6 0.32 4.61 -20.95
N ALA A 7 0.42 3.69 -19.99
CA ALA A 7 0.06 3.92 -18.61
C ALA A 7 1.20 3.42 -17.71
N VAL A 8 1.42 4.10 -16.60
CA VAL A 8 2.43 3.76 -15.59
C VAL A 8 1.73 3.14 -14.38
N LEU A 9 2.22 1.96 -13.96
CA LEU A 9 1.81 1.34 -12.70
C LEU A 9 2.85 1.65 -11.61
N LEU A 10 2.49 2.51 -10.67
CA LEU A 10 3.26 2.76 -9.46
C LEU A 10 2.77 1.83 -8.33
N ARG A 11 3.70 1.17 -7.64
CA ARG A 11 3.44 0.39 -6.43
C ARG A 11 4.19 0.98 -5.24
N ILE A 12 3.45 1.28 -4.19
CA ILE A 12 3.99 1.76 -2.92
C ILE A 12 3.84 0.65 -1.89
N HIS A 13 4.96 0.13 -1.39
CA HIS A 13 5.01 -0.91 -0.36
C HIS A 13 5.29 -0.26 1.01
N ILE A 14 4.38 -0.46 1.96
CA ILE A 14 4.47 0.08 3.33
C ILE A 14 3.91 -0.93 4.34
N GLY A 15 4.11 -0.67 5.63
CA GLY A 15 3.48 -1.42 6.72
C GLY A 15 2.08 -0.91 7.04
N GLU A 16 1.19 -1.79 7.50
CA GLU A 16 -0.12 -1.42 8.04
C GLU A 16 -0.01 -0.57 9.32
N ALA A 17 1.05 -0.76 10.10
CA ALA A 17 1.32 0.01 11.31
C ALA A 17 1.86 1.43 11.01
N ASP A 18 2.29 1.71 9.78
CA ASP A 18 2.83 3.01 9.41
C ASP A 18 1.81 4.13 9.62
N ARG A 19 2.27 5.25 10.17
CA ARG A 19 1.45 6.43 10.49
C ARG A 19 2.05 7.69 9.93
N TYR A 20 1.19 8.60 9.51
CA TYR A 20 1.52 9.98 9.20
C TYR A 20 0.58 10.90 10.00
N GLN A 21 1.14 11.75 10.86
CA GLN A 21 0.39 12.67 11.72
C GLN A 21 -0.75 11.96 12.50
N GLY A 22 -0.46 10.78 13.04
CA GLY A 22 -1.41 9.96 13.80
C GLY A 22 -2.45 9.20 12.96
N LYS A 23 -2.50 9.39 11.64
CA LYS A 23 -3.40 8.67 10.73
C LYS A 23 -2.67 7.52 10.02
N PRO A 24 -3.36 6.43 9.63
CA PRO A 24 -2.75 5.36 8.81
C PRO A 24 -2.13 5.91 7.51
N LEU A 25 -0.88 5.58 7.26
CA LEU A 25 -0.12 6.14 6.12
C LEU A 25 -0.79 5.83 4.78
N TYR A 26 -1.24 4.59 4.55
CA TYR A 26 -1.92 4.21 3.32
C TYR A 26 -3.17 5.06 3.03
N LYS A 27 -3.93 5.45 4.07
CA LYS A 27 -5.09 6.34 3.91
C LYS A 27 -4.66 7.74 3.47
N LYS A 28 -3.56 8.25 4.05
CA LYS A 28 -3.05 9.57 3.67
C LYS A 28 -2.50 9.57 2.24
N ILE A 29 -1.86 8.49 1.80
CA ILE A 29 -1.42 8.33 0.40
C ILE A 29 -2.63 8.41 -0.53
N VAL A 30 -3.69 7.63 -0.29
CA VAL A 30 -4.90 7.67 -1.12
C VAL A 30 -5.57 9.05 -1.11
N GLU A 31 -5.61 9.73 0.03
CA GLU A 31 -6.12 11.10 0.14
C GLU A 31 -5.32 12.06 -0.77
N ILE A 32 -3.98 12.00 -0.73
CA ILE A 32 -3.10 12.82 -1.59
C ILE A 32 -3.30 12.50 -3.08
N LEU A 33 -3.37 11.21 -3.46
CA LEU A 33 -3.59 10.81 -4.85
C LEU A 33 -4.93 11.35 -5.37
N ARG A 34 -5.97 11.29 -4.54
CA ARG A 34 -7.30 11.84 -4.86
C ARG A 34 -7.28 13.36 -4.98
N GLU A 35 -6.60 14.06 -4.07
CA GLU A 35 -6.44 15.53 -4.12
C GLU A 35 -5.68 15.99 -5.37
N ASN A 36 -4.77 15.16 -5.90
CA ASN A 36 -4.01 15.43 -7.12
C ASN A 36 -4.68 14.91 -8.41
N HIS A 37 -5.93 14.44 -8.33
CA HIS A 37 -6.71 13.97 -9.50
C HIS A 37 -6.06 12.83 -10.29
N ILE A 38 -5.29 11.96 -9.63
CA ILE A 38 -4.71 10.77 -10.24
C ILE A 38 -5.83 9.82 -10.70
N ALA A 39 -5.64 9.17 -11.86
CA ALA A 39 -6.69 8.40 -12.53
C ALA A 39 -7.27 7.26 -11.66
N GLY A 40 -6.43 6.56 -10.87
CA GLY A 40 -6.94 5.57 -9.92
C GLY A 40 -5.90 5.05 -8.94
N ALA A 41 -6.38 4.55 -7.80
CA ALA A 41 -5.56 3.84 -6.83
C ALA A 41 -6.33 2.71 -6.15
N THR A 42 -5.66 1.58 -5.90
CA THR A 42 -6.19 0.42 -5.19
C THR A 42 -5.27 0.06 -4.03
N VAL A 43 -5.84 -0.24 -2.85
CA VAL A 43 -5.08 -0.68 -1.67
C VAL A 43 -5.28 -2.16 -1.45
N LEU A 44 -4.17 -2.91 -1.38
CA LEU A 44 -4.13 -4.34 -1.13
C LEU A 44 -3.46 -4.59 0.23
N ARG A 45 -4.03 -5.49 1.04
CA ARG A 45 -3.41 -5.99 2.27
C ARG A 45 -2.90 -7.41 2.03
N GLY A 46 -1.61 -7.62 2.20
CA GLY A 46 -1.02 -8.95 2.15
C GLY A 46 -1.22 -9.70 3.46
N ILE A 47 -1.21 -11.03 3.37
CA ILE A 47 -1.30 -11.94 4.52
C ILE A 47 0.09 -12.25 5.12
N LEU A 48 1.14 -11.96 4.37
CA LEU A 48 2.53 -12.28 4.68
C LEU A 48 3.47 -11.33 3.92
N GLY A 49 4.53 -10.84 4.55
CA GLY A 49 5.58 -10.06 3.88
C GLY A 49 6.90 -10.04 4.64
N PHE A 50 8.00 -9.72 3.96
CA PHE A 50 9.31 -9.51 4.58
C PHE A 50 9.97 -8.25 4.00
N GLY A 51 10.81 -7.58 4.79
CA GLY A 51 11.48 -6.34 4.41
C GLY A 51 12.92 -6.25 4.93
N LYS A 52 13.50 -5.05 4.87
CA LYS A 52 14.90 -4.77 5.22
C LYS A 52 15.29 -5.17 6.66
N SER A 53 14.32 -5.25 7.57
CA SER A 53 14.52 -5.69 8.95
C SER A 53 14.55 -7.22 9.11
N SER A 54 14.41 -8.00 8.02
CA SER A 54 14.35 -9.47 8.00
C SER A 54 13.30 -10.10 8.91
N ARG A 55 12.32 -9.32 9.38
CA ARG A 55 11.17 -9.84 10.13
C ARG A 55 10.12 -10.31 9.12
N ILE A 56 9.71 -11.56 9.26
CA ILE A 56 8.53 -12.07 8.57
C ILE A 56 7.33 -11.47 9.32
N HIS A 57 6.50 -10.73 8.60
CA HIS A 57 5.19 -10.28 9.03
C HIS A 57 4.20 -11.34 8.54
N ALA A 58 3.91 -12.35 9.36
CA ALA A 58 2.99 -13.46 9.06
C ALA A 58 1.80 -13.50 10.03
N ALA A 59 0.55 -13.44 9.53
CA ALA A 59 -0.62 -13.60 10.39
C ALA A 59 -0.61 -14.98 11.10
N SER A 60 -0.01 -15.03 12.28
CA SER A 60 0.18 -16.20 13.14
C SER A 60 -0.68 -15.98 14.37
N ILE A 61 -1.49 -16.99 14.71
CA ILE A 61 -2.48 -16.97 15.81
C ILE A 61 -1.85 -16.65 17.18
N LEU A 62 -0.53 -16.73 17.31
CA LEU A 62 0.20 -16.54 18.57
C LEU A 62 0.96 -15.20 18.68
N ASP A 63 1.11 -14.44 17.59
CA ASP A 63 1.86 -13.18 17.57
C ASP A 63 0.98 -12.00 17.12
N LEU A 64 0.33 -11.36 18.09
CA LEU A 64 -0.58 -10.20 17.92
C LEU A 64 0.10 -8.90 17.44
N SER A 65 1.31 -8.96 16.87
CA SER A 65 2.09 -7.79 16.45
C SER A 65 2.55 -7.91 15.00
N GLU A 66 1.59 -7.80 14.10
CA GLU A 66 1.78 -8.05 12.68
C GLU A 66 1.62 -6.73 11.92
N ASP A 67 2.73 -6.03 11.70
CA ASP A 67 2.80 -4.94 10.73
C ASP A 67 2.66 -5.50 9.30
N LEU A 68 1.42 -5.84 8.91
CA LEU A 68 1.14 -6.51 7.65
C LEU A 68 1.51 -5.63 6.45
N PRO A 69 2.00 -6.21 5.35
CA PRO A 69 2.32 -5.44 4.16
C PRO A 69 1.06 -4.86 3.53
N ILE A 70 1.11 -3.55 3.25
CA ILE A 70 0.13 -2.84 2.44
C ILE A 70 0.79 -2.44 1.12
N ILE A 71 0.09 -2.67 0.02
CA ILE A 71 0.49 -2.22 -1.31
C ILE A 71 -0.56 -1.22 -1.80
N VAL A 72 -0.14 -0.01 -2.15
CA VAL A 72 -0.97 0.94 -2.89
C VAL A 72 -0.57 0.88 -4.36
N GLU A 73 -1.44 0.35 -5.20
CA GLU A 73 -1.30 0.35 -6.66
C GLU A 73 -1.93 1.62 -7.22
N VAL A 74 -1.20 2.34 -8.06
CA VAL A 74 -1.62 3.59 -8.68
C VAL A 74 -1.48 3.45 -10.19
N VAL A 75 -2.54 3.80 -10.91
CA VAL A 75 -2.58 3.77 -12.38
C VAL A 75 -2.76 5.20 -12.88
N GLU A 76 -1.89 5.62 -13.79
CA GLU A 76 -1.93 6.90 -14.50
C GLU A 76 -1.53 6.68 -15.96
#